data_AF-A0A099KPT6-F1
#
_entry.id   AF-A0A099KPT6-F1
#
_cell.length_a   1.000
_cell.length_b   1.000
_cell.length_c   1.000
_cell.angle_alpha   90.00
_cell.angle_beta   90.00
_cell.angle_gamma   90.00
#
_symmetry.space_group_name_H-M   'P 1'
#
loop_
_entity.id
_entity.type
_entity.pdbx_description
1 polymer ?
#
loop_
_entity_poly.entity_id
_entity_poly.type
_entity_poly.pdbx_seq_one_letter_code
_entity_poly.pdbx_strand_id
1 'polypeptide(L)'
;MKTLEKYSSLTEHLLNDSRVQRYGMMLVKHGLKGAAKKVNPALMVLDAGLAVLEACNSYLKYAKEREVTRQIVAENRLIEAQLRQQLDIMKLDHKLMLESSEVRYQSLSRAVAESSIVVMQMQKSINQSLKHAQKMQLLVRAEREKGTSFEQLQTLQKQLDEFLRSAMMCVMSAVED
;
A
#
# COMPACT_ATOMS: atom_id res chain seq x y z
N MET A 1 -5.24 -16.11 19.16
CA MET A 1 -4.02 -16.62 19.83
C MET A 1 -4.38 -17.87 20.61
N LYS A 2 -3.91 -19.06 20.20
CA LYS A 2 -4.05 -20.27 21.01
C LYS A 2 -2.86 -20.31 21.98
N THR A 3 -3.15 -20.16 23.26
CA THR A 3 -2.19 -20.30 24.36
C THR A 3 -1.68 -21.73 24.38
N LEU A 4 -0.39 -21.91 24.07
CA LEU A 4 0.33 -23.15 24.34
C LEU A 4 0.29 -23.38 25.85
N GLU A 5 -0.31 -24.50 26.26
CA GLU A 5 -0.44 -24.87 27.66
C GLU A 5 0.94 -24.94 28.32
N LYS A 6 1.09 -24.19 29.42
CA LYS A 6 2.26 -24.18 30.27
C LYS A 6 2.60 -25.60 30.68
N TYR A 7 3.86 -25.98 30.46
CA TYR A 7 4.54 -27.15 30.99
C TYR A 7 3.91 -27.64 32.31
N SER A 8 3.14 -28.74 32.24
CA SER A 8 2.81 -29.53 33.41
C SER A 8 4.13 -29.90 34.08
N SER A 9 4.19 -29.66 35.38
CA SER A 9 5.45 -29.69 36.11
C SER A 9 6.14 -31.04 35.92
N LEU A 10 7.46 -31.04 35.73
CA LEU A 10 8.27 -32.26 35.55
C LEU A 10 8.00 -33.27 36.70
N THR A 11 7.62 -32.75 37.87
CA THR A 11 7.16 -33.47 39.06
C THR A 11 5.82 -34.18 38.90
N GLU A 12 4.83 -33.60 38.21
CA GLU A 12 3.53 -34.25 37.94
C GLU A 12 3.67 -35.39 36.92
N HIS A 13 4.56 -35.24 35.94
CA HIS A 13 4.83 -36.32 34.98
C HIS A 13 5.57 -37.50 35.62
N LEU A 14 6.51 -37.24 36.55
CA LEU A 14 7.20 -38.27 37.32
C LEU A 14 6.27 -38.99 38.32
N LEU A 15 5.32 -38.27 38.93
CA LEU A 15 4.34 -38.85 39.86
C LEU A 15 3.25 -39.67 39.15
N ASN A 16 2.89 -39.33 37.92
CA ASN A 16 1.90 -40.06 37.13
C ASN A 16 2.49 -41.24 36.34
N ASP A 17 3.80 -41.47 36.40
CA ASP A 17 4.41 -42.63 35.77
C ASP A 17 4.13 -43.90 36.58
N SER A 18 3.34 -44.79 35.98
CA SER A 18 2.94 -46.09 36.54
C SER A 18 4.12 -46.94 37.01
N ARG A 19 5.32 -46.77 36.44
CA ARG A 19 6.54 -47.49 36.82
C ARG A 19 7.15 -46.93 38.10
N VAL A 20 7.25 -45.60 38.21
CA VAL A 20 7.76 -44.91 39.41
C VAL A 20 6.89 -45.23 40.62
N GLN A 21 5.56 -45.25 40.45
CA GLN A 21 4.63 -45.64 41.52
C GLN A 21 4.80 -47.12 41.93
N ARG A 22 4.99 -48.04 40.99
CA ARG A 22 5.15 -49.48 41.28
C ARG A 22 6.41 -49.78 42.09
N TYR A 23 7.56 -49.26 41.65
CA TYR A 23 8.83 -49.53 42.32
C TYR A 23 9.04 -48.70 43.59
N GLY A 24 8.60 -47.44 43.59
CA GLY A 24 8.58 -46.59 44.79
C GLY A 24 7.73 -47.20 45.90
N MET A 25 6.54 -47.72 45.57
CA MET A 25 5.67 -48.36 46.56
C MET A 25 6.19 -49.73 47.04
N MET A 26 6.97 -50.46 46.23
CA MET A 26 7.65 -51.70 46.67
C MET A 26 8.80 -51.42 47.65
N LEU A 27 9.60 -50.39 47.40
CA LEU A 27 10.68 -49.95 48.30
C LEU A 27 10.14 -49.49 49.66
N VAL A 28 9.04 -48.72 49.65
CA VAL A 28 8.37 -48.24 50.87
C VAL A 28 7.71 -49.38 51.67
N LYS A 29 7.08 -50.37 51.00
CA LYS A 29 6.36 -51.45 51.70
C LYS A 29 7.24 -52.59 52.23
N HIS A 30 8.39 -52.87 51.61
CA HIS A 30 9.16 -54.08 51.93
C HIS A 30 10.63 -53.81 52.32
N GLY A 31 11.06 -52.55 52.28
CA GLY A 31 12.45 -52.17 52.50
C GLY A 31 13.41 -52.77 51.45
N LEU A 32 14.67 -52.32 51.47
CA LEU A 32 15.73 -52.79 50.56
C LEU A 32 15.90 -54.32 50.58
N LYS A 33 15.63 -54.98 51.72
CA LYS A 33 15.79 -56.43 51.89
C LYS A 33 14.60 -57.27 51.38
N GLY A 34 13.39 -56.71 51.30
CA GLY A 34 12.19 -57.43 50.85
C GLY A 34 11.88 -57.26 49.35
N ALA A 35 12.32 -56.16 48.75
CA ALA A 35 12.20 -55.95 47.30
C ALA A 35 13.08 -56.93 46.49
N ALA A 36 14.27 -57.28 47.01
CA ALA A 36 15.20 -58.20 46.34
C ALA A 36 14.70 -59.66 46.24
N LYS A 37 13.73 -60.08 47.06
CA LYS A 37 13.25 -61.49 47.12
C LYS A 37 12.09 -61.82 46.18
N LYS A 38 11.37 -60.81 45.67
CA LYS A 38 10.17 -60.97 44.81
C LYS A 38 10.28 -60.28 43.44
N VAL A 39 11.36 -59.54 43.19
CA VAL A 39 11.58 -58.83 41.93
C VAL A 39 12.69 -59.54 41.17
N ASN A 40 12.43 -59.91 39.92
CA ASN A 40 13.44 -60.50 39.06
C ASN A 40 14.49 -59.43 38.72
N PRO A 41 15.76 -59.59 39.15
CA PRO A 41 16.80 -58.58 38.97
C PRO A 41 17.04 -58.26 37.49
N ALA A 42 16.90 -59.25 36.59
CA ALA A 42 17.05 -59.03 35.16
C ALA A 42 15.95 -58.11 34.59
N LEU A 43 14.72 -58.22 35.08
CA LEU A 43 13.61 -57.34 34.69
C LEU A 43 13.82 -55.90 35.19
N MET A 44 14.33 -55.72 36.40
CA MET A 44 14.67 -54.39 36.92
C MET A 44 15.79 -53.71 36.12
N VAL A 45 16.82 -54.46 35.71
CA VAL A 45 17.91 -53.92 34.89
C VAL A 45 17.43 -53.57 33.48
N LEU A 46 16.56 -54.41 32.88
CA LEU A 46 15.94 -54.11 31.58
C LEU A 46 15.06 -52.85 31.65
N ASP A 47 14.24 -52.72 32.69
CA ASP A 47 13.35 -51.56 32.87
C ASP A 47 14.15 -50.28 33.15
N ALA A 48 15.23 -50.38 33.94
CA ALA A 48 16.17 -49.27 34.13
C ALA A 48 16.87 -48.89 32.81
N GLY A 49 17.25 -49.87 31.98
CA GLY A 49 17.81 -49.62 30.65
C GLY A 49 16.82 -48.91 29.72
N LEU A 50 15.56 -49.34 29.73
CA LEU A 50 14.48 -48.68 28.98
C LEU A 50 14.21 -47.26 29.47
N ALA A 51 14.20 -47.04 30.78
CA ALA A 51 14.02 -45.71 31.37
C ALA A 51 15.16 -44.75 30.99
N VAL A 52 16.41 -45.23 30.93
CA VAL A 52 17.55 -44.43 30.45
C VAL A 52 17.39 -44.08 28.96
N LEU A 53 16.94 -45.02 28.13
CA LEU A 53 16.67 -44.75 26.71
C LEU A 53 15.52 -43.74 26.52
N GLU A 54 14.45 -43.84 27.31
CA GLU A 54 13.33 -42.90 27.31
C GLU A 54 13.76 -41.50 27.78
N ALA A 55 14.63 -41.42 28.80
CA ALA A 55 15.20 -40.16 29.26
C ALA A 55 16.09 -39.50 28.19
N CYS A 56 16.95 -40.28 27.53
CA CYS A 56 17.76 -39.81 26.41
C CYS A 56 16.88 -39.29 25.25
N ASN A 57 15.85 -40.04 24.87
CA ASN A 57 14.92 -39.62 23.81
C ASN A 57 14.16 -38.34 24.17
N SER A 58 13.73 -38.22 25.43
CA SER A 58 13.03 -37.03 25.93
C SER A 58 13.94 -35.81 25.93
N TYR A 59 15.21 -35.98 26.34
CA TYR A 59 16.20 -34.91 26.25
C TYR A 59 16.46 -34.47 24.81
N LEU A 60 16.60 -35.41 23.86
CA LEU A 60 16.80 -35.08 22.45
C LEU A 60 15.60 -34.34 21.86
N LYS A 61 14.37 -34.74 22.22
CA LYS A 61 13.15 -34.01 21.84
C LYS A 61 13.15 -32.60 22.41
N TYR A 62 13.45 -32.43 23.69
CA TYR A 62 13.54 -31.12 24.32
C TYR A 62 14.60 -30.22 23.65
N ALA A 63 15.79 -30.77 23.36
CA ALA A 63 16.86 -30.04 22.69
C ALA A 63 16.44 -29.56 21.30
N LYS A 64 15.71 -30.42 20.55
CA LYS A 64 15.15 -30.06 19.24
C LYS A 64 14.13 -28.93 19.35
N GLU A 65 13.14 -29.04 20.24
CA GLU A 65 12.12 -28.01 20.42
C GLU A 65 12.71 -26.68 20.91
N ARG A 66 13.76 -26.73 21.74
CA ARG A 66 14.49 -25.54 22.18
C ARG A 66 15.17 -24.84 21.00
N GLU A 67 15.74 -25.59 20.06
CA GLU A 67 16.39 -25.01 18.89
C GLU A 67 15.37 -24.41 17.92
N VAL A 68 14.24 -25.09 17.69
CA VAL A 68 13.12 -24.55 16.92
C VAL A 68 12.62 -23.24 17.53
N THR A 69 12.47 -23.19 18.86
CA THR A 69 12.06 -21.97 19.56
C THR A 69 13.05 -20.83 19.36
N ARG A 70 14.37 -21.11 19.36
CA ARG A 70 15.39 -20.09 19.08
C ARG A 70 15.28 -19.56 17.66
N GLN A 71 15.06 -20.44 16.67
CA GLN A 71 14.87 -20.05 15.27
C GLN A 71 13.65 -19.14 15.12
N ILE A 72 12.51 -19.52 15.70
CA ILE A 72 11.28 -18.70 15.68
C ILE A 72 11.52 -17.32 16.30
N VAL A 73 12.23 -17.24 17.42
CA VAL A 73 12.54 -15.95 18.06
C VAL A 73 13.46 -15.10 17.19
N ALA A 74 14.43 -15.70 16.51
CA ALA A 74 15.30 -14.99 15.57
C ALA A 74 14.53 -14.46 14.36
N GLU A 75 13.65 -15.28 13.78
CA GLU A 75 12.78 -14.88 12.66
C GLU A 75 11.81 -13.77 13.06
N ASN A 76 11.17 -13.87 14.24
CA ASN A 76 10.28 -12.82 14.73
C ASN A 76 11.01 -11.46 14.87
N ARG A 77 12.25 -11.46 15.37
CA ARG A 77 13.05 -10.23 15.46
C ARG A 77 13.36 -9.65 14.09
N LEU A 78 13.64 -10.50 13.11
CA LEU A 78 13.89 -10.08 11.73
C LEU A 78 12.63 -9.49 11.10
N ILE A 79 11.47 -10.14 11.28
CA ILE A 79 10.17 -9.65 10.79
C ILE A 79 9.83 -8.31 11.44
N GLU A 80 10.04 -8.16 12.76
CA GLU A 80 9.81 -6.89 13.45
C GLU A 80 10.70 -5.76 12.90
N ALA A 81 11.96 -6.05 12.61
CA ALA A 81 12.88 -5.08 12.01
C ALA A 81 12.44 -4.69 10.58
N GLN A 82 12.06 -5.66 9.76
CA GLN A 82 11.54 -5.42 8.41
C GLN A 82 10.25 -4.59 8.43
N LEU A 83 9.34 -4.89 9.37
CA LEU A 83 8.09 -4.14 9.52
C LEU A 83 8.36 -2.68 9.90
N ARG A 84 9.29 -2.43 10.83
CA ARG A 84 9.69 -1.05 11.18
C ARG A 84 10.27 -0.32 9.97
N GLN A 85 11.16 -0.96 9.23
CA GLN A 85 11.73 -0.38 8.01
C GLN A 85 10.65 -0.04 6.97
N GLN A 86 9.69 -0.95 6.73
CA GLN A 86 8.59 -0.70 5.80
C GLN A 86 7.70 0.45 6.27
N LEU A 87 7.40 0.55 7.56
CA LEU A 87 6.64 1.67 8.11
C LEU A 87 7.36 3.01 7.90
N ASP A 88 8.67 3.04 8.04
CA ASP A 88 9.45 4.27 7.82
C ASP A 88 9.47 4.67 6.33
N ILE A 89 9.61 3.70 5.42
CA ILE A 89 9.46 3.93 3.97
C ILE A 89 8.08 4.50 3.66
N MET A 90 7.01 3.88 4.17
CA MET A 90 5.64 4.35 3.93
C MET A 90 5.40 5.78 4.42
N LYS A 91 5.95 6.14 5.59
CA LYS A 91 5.86 7.51 6.11
C LYS A 91 6.57 8.51 5.19
N LEU A 92 7.74 8.15 4.68
CA LEU A 92 8.50 8.99 3.78
C LEU A 92 7.78 9.17 2.43
N ASP A 93 7.27 8.07 1.85
CA ASP A 93 6.49 8.09 0.62
C ASP A 93 5.22 8.94 0.76
N HIS A 94 4.53 8.82 1.91
CA HIS A 94 3.35 9.63 2.19
C HIS A 94 3.68 11.13 2.24
N LYS A 95 4.78 11.50 2.91
CA LYS A 95 5.23 12.90 2.97
C LYS A 95 5.57 13.44 1.58
N LEU A 96 6.30 12.67 0.78
CA LEU A 96 6.65 13.04 -0.59
C LEU A 96 5.38 13.20 -1.45
N MET A 97 4.41 12.30 -1.31
CA MET A 97 3.14 12.40 -2.03
C MET A 97 2.39 13.68 -1.69
N LEU A 98 2.32 14.07 -0.41
CA LEU A 98 1.69 15.33 0.01
C LEU A 98 2.40 16.55 -0.61
N GLU A 99 3.73 16.61 -0.52
CA GLU A 99 4.52 17.70 -1.12
C GLU A 99 4.32 17.77 -2.64
N SER A 100 4.35 16.62 -3.33
CA SER A 100 4.12 16.55 -4.78
C SER A 100 2.70 16.94 -5.18
N SER A 101 1.72 16.64 -4.33
CA SER A 101 0.32 16.97 -4.56
C SER A 101 0.11 18.47 -4.44
N GLU A 102 0.72 19.11 -3.44
CA GLU A 102 0.67 20.55 -3.25
C GLU A 102 1.29 21.30 -4.44
N VAL A 103 2.46 20.85 -4.91
CA VAL A 103 3.11 21.43 -6.11
C VAL A 103 2.21 21.28 -7.35
N ARG A 104 1.61 20.10 -7.55
CA ARG A 104 0.68 19.85 -8.67
C ARG A 104 -0.59 20.70 -8.58
N TYR A 105 -1.11 20.89 -7.37
CA TYR A 105 -2.27 21.74 -7.16
C TYR A 105 -1.95 23.19 -7.50
N GLN A 106 -0.81 23.70 -7.04
CA GLN A 106 -0.37 25.06 -7.35
C GLN A 106 -0.11 25.26 -8.86
N SER A 107 0.52 24.30 -9.53
CA SER A 107 0.74 24.39 -10.99
C SER A 107 -0.57 24.38 -11.77
N LEU A 108 -1.52 23.51 -11.39
CA LEU A 108 -2.84 23.45 -12.01
C LEU A 108 -3.63 24.73 -11.76
N SER A 109 -3.59 25.27 -10.53
CA SER A 109 -4.25 26.53 -10.18
C SER A 109 -3.71 27.69 -11.01
N ARG A 110 -2.40 27.77 -11.23
CA ARG A 110 -1.78 28.77 -12.12
C ARG A 110 -2.24 28.60 -13.57
N ALA A 111 -2.21 27.37 -14.09
CA ALA A 111 -2.65 27.09 -15.46
C ALA A 111 -4.12 27.48 -15.70
N VAL A 112 -4.99 27.21 -14.73
CA VAL A 112 -6.41 27.62 -14.78
C VAL A 112 -6.55 29.14 -14.76
N ALA A 113 -5.78 29.83 -13.90
CA ALA A 113 -5.81 31.29 -13.83
C ALA A 113 -5.31 31.93 -15.14
N GLU A 114 -4.23 31.41 -15.71
CA GLU A 114 -3.68 31.85 -17.01
C GLU A 114 -4.69 31.61 -18.14
N SER A 115 -5.30 30.43 -18.20
CA SER A 115 -6.34 30.10 -19.18
C SER A 115 -7.54 31.07 -19.06
N SER A 116 -7.98 31.39 -17.84
CA SER A 116 -9.05 32.36 -17.62
C SER A 116 -8.71 33.74 -18.18
N ILE A 117 -7.46 34.20 -18.01
CA ILE A 117 -6.97 35.46 -18.58
C ILE A 117 -6.99 35.42 -20.11
N VAL A 118 -6.50 34.34 -20.71
CA VAL A 118 -6.50 34.14 -22.16
C VAL A 118 -7.92 34.19 -22.71
N VAL A 119 -8.86 33.47 -22.09
CA VAL A 119 -10.28 33.45 -22.49
C VAL A 119 -10.89 34.85 -22.42
N MET A 120 -10.64 35.61 -21.34
CA MET A 120 -11.15 36.98 -21.22
C MET A 120 -10.57 37.91 -22.28
N GLN A 121 -9.27 37.82 -22.56
CA GLN A 121 -8.62 38.61 -23.60
C GLN A 121 -9.16 38.27 -24.99
N MET A 122 -9.34 36.98 -25.26
CA MET A 122 -9.91 36.48 -26.50
C MET A 122 -11.34 36.97 -26.71
N GLN A 123 -12.18 36.87 -25.68
CA GLN A 123 -13.55 37.39 -25.73
C GLN A 123 -13.58 38.89 -26.05
N LYS A 124 -12.67 39.67 -25.44
CA LYS A 124 -12.55 41.10 -25.74
C LYS A 124 -12.14 41.36 -27.19
N SER A 125 -11.18 40.60 -27.72
CA SER A 125 -10.73 40.69 -29.12
C SER A 125 -11.86 40.37 -30.09
N ILE A 126 -12.58 39.26 -29.87
CA ILE A 126 -13.73 38.86 -30.68
C ILE A 126 -14.81 39.95 -30.69
N ASN A 127 -15.14 40.51 -29.53
CA ASN A 127 -16.12 41.59 -29.42
C ASN A 127 -15.70 42.86 -30.18
N GLN A 128 -14.40 43.17 -30.22
CA GLN A 128 -13.88 44.30 -31.01
C GLN A 128 -13.98 44.01 -32.50
N SER A 129 -13.55 42.84 -32.95
CA SER A 129 -13.64 42.41 -34.35
C SER A 129 -15.09 42.42 -34.86
N LEU A 130 -16.05 41.97 -34.05
CA LEU A 130 -17.48 42.04 -34.36
C LEU A 130 -17.96 43.48 -34.54
N LYS A 131 -17.56 44.41 -33.66
CA LYS A 131 -17.89 45.82 -33.80
C LYS A 131 -17.31 46.42 -35.08
N HIS A 132 -16.09 46.04 -35.47
CA HIS A 132 -15.48 46.48 -36.73
C HIS A 132 -16.24 45.95 -37.94
N ALA A 133 -16.58 44.66 -37.95
CA ALA A 133 -17.37 44.05 -39.01
C ALA A 133 -18.75 44.72 -39.17
N GLN A 134 -19.45 44.98 -38.06
CA GLN A 134 -20.73 45.69 -38.07
C GLN A 134 -20.60 47.10 -38.66
N LYS A 135 -19.55 47.85 -38.27
CA LYS A 135 -19.28 49.18 -38.84
C LYS A 135 -18.97 49.12 -40.34
N MET A 136 -18.12 48.20 -40.78
CA MET A 136 -17.84 48.01 -42.21
C MET A 136 -19.10 47.64 -42.98
N GLN A 137 -19.93 46.76 -42.45
CA GLN A 137 -21.20 46.38 -43.10
C GLN A 137 -22.13 47.58 -43.26
N LEU A 138 -22.24 48.45 -42.23
CA LEU A 138 -23.02 49.68 -42.31
C LEU A 138 -22.46 50.65 -43.36
N LEU A 139 -21.14 50.82 -43.41
CA LEU A 139 -20.48 51.67 -44.40
C LEU A 139 -20.70 51.15 -45.83
N VAL A 140 -20.54 49.84 -46.06
CA VAL A 140 -20.82 49.21 -47.36
C VAL A 140 -22.28 49.44 -47.78
N ARG A 141 -23.24 49.30 -46.86
CA ARG A 141 -24.66 49.59 -47.15
C ARG A 141 -24.90 51.04 -47.51
N ALA A 142 -24.30 51.98 -46.77
CA ALA A 142 -24.43 53.40 -47.07
C ALA A 142 -23.82 53.78 -48.43
N GLU A 143 -22.68 53.18 -48.81
CA GLU A 143 -22.08 53.40 -50.13
C GLU A 143 -22.91 52.80 -51.27
N ARG A 144 -23.59 51.66 -51.05
CA ARG A 144 -24.56 51.11 -52.02
C ARG A 144 -25.71 52.08 -52.30
N GLU A 145 -26.21 52.76 -51.28
CA GLU A 145 -27.31 53.73 -51.41
C GLU A 145 -26.87 55.03 -52.12
N LYS A 146 -25.59 55.41 -52.02
CA LYS A 146 -25.01 56.60 -52.66
C LYS A 146 -24.63 56.43 -54.13
N GLY A 147 -24.70 55.21 -54.68
CA GLY A 147 -24.47 54.96 -56.11
C GLY A 147 -23.00 54.95 -56.55
N THR A 148 -22.06 54.60 -55.67
CA THR A 148 -20.64 54.40 -56.03
C THR A 148 -20.42 53.26 -57.04
N SER A 149 -19.24 53.23 -57.68
CA SER A 149 -18.83 52.22 -58.66
C SER A 149 -19.09 50.78 -58.18
N PHE A 150 -19.84 50.02 -58.99
CA PHE A 150 -20.24 48.63 -58.71
C PHE A 150 -19.04 47.71 -58.44
N GLU A 151 -17.95 47.91 -59.16
CA GLU A 151 -16.74 47.08 -59.05
C GLU A 151 -16.03 47.27 -57.70
N GLN A 152 -15.91 48.53 -57.25
CA GLN A 152 -15.33 48.86 -55.94
C GLN A 152 -16.19 48.30 -54.80
N LEU A 153 -17.51 48.39 -54.93
CA LEU A 153 -18.47 47.83 -53.97
C LEU A 153 -18.35 46.30 -53.87
N GLN A 154 -18.16 45.61 -55.00
CA GLN A 154 -17.99 44.16 -55.03
C GLN A 154 -16.65 43.73 -54.40
N THR A 155 -15.56 44.48 -54.64
CA THR A 155 -14.27 44.23 -53.98
C THR A 155 -14.36 44.43 -52.47
N LEU A 156 -15.03 45.49 -52.00
CA LEU A 156 -15.18 45.81 -50.58
C LEU A 156 -16.03 44.75 -49.85
N GLN A 157 -17.08 44.25 -50.52
CA GLN A 157 -17.88 43.11 -50.04
C GLN A 157 -17.01 41.87 -49.83
N LYS A 158 -16.18 41.52 -50.84
CA LYS A 158 -15.32 40.33 -50.79
C LYS A 158 -14.28 40.43 -49.66
N GLN A 159 -13.70 41.60 -49.45
CA GLN A 159 -12.76 41.85 -48.35
C GLN A 159 -13.42 41.76 -46.98
N LEU A 160 -14.67 42.21 -46.84
CA LEU A 160 -15.45 42.05 -45.62
C LEU A 160 -15.75 40.57 -45.34
N ASP A 161 -16.14 39.80 -46.36
CA ASP A 161 -16.40 38.37 -46.23
C ASP A 161 -15.12 37.59 -45.85
N GLU A 162 -13.96 37.98 -46.41
CA GLU A 162 -12.66 37.39 -46.08
C GLU A 162 -12.20 37.74 -44.65
N PHE A 163 -12.45 38.98 -44.20
CA PHE A 163 -12.25 39.40 -42.81
C PHE A 163 -13.15 38.65 -41.83
N LEU A 164 -14.43 38.45 -42.16
CA LEU A 164 -15.36 37.68 -41.33
C LEU A 164 -14.94 36.21 -41.23
N ARG A 165 -14.45 35.64 -42.35
CA ARG A 165 -13.97 34.26 -42.39
C ARG A 165 -12.71 34.07 -41.54
N SER A 166 -11.75 34.99 -41.62
CA SER A 166 -10.53 34.92 -40.78
C SER A 166 -10.85 35.12 -39.29
N ALA A 167 -11.77 36.02 -38.96
CA ALA A 167 -12.26 36.20 -37.59
C ALA A 167 -12.94 34.93 -37.04
N MET A 168 -13.77 34.25 -37.86
CA MET A 168 -14.39 32.97 -37.47
C MET A 168 -13.37 31.85 -37.28
N MET A 169 -12.38 31.72 -38.18
CA MET A 169 -11.32 30.72 -38.03
C MET A 169 -10.53 30.91 -36.73
N CYS A 170 -10.26 32.17 -36.36
CA CYS A 170 -9.57 32.50 -35.11
C CYS A 170 -10.40 32.13 -33.87
N VAL A 171 -11.72 32.26 -33.94
CA VAL A 171 -12.62 31.79 -32.86
C VAL A 171 -12.63 30.27 -32.78
N MET A 172 -12.70 29.58 -33.92
CA MET A 172 -12.73 28.11 -33.97
C MET A 172 -11.44 27.49 -33.44
N SER A 173 -10.27 28.02 -33.81
CA SER A 173 -8.98 27.49 -33.32
C SER A 173 -8.85 27.58 -31.80
N ALA A 174 -9.47 28.56 -31.15
CA ALA A 174 -9.43 28.69 -29.69
C ALA A 174 -10.52 27.92 -28.94
N VAL A 175 -11.45 27.28 -29.66
CA VAL A 175 -12.42 26.35 -29.08
C VAL A 175 -11.94 24.90 -29.21
N GLU A 176 -11.07 24.62 -30.18
CA GLU A 176 -10.51 23.29 -30.45
C GLU A 176 -9.22 22.98 -29.67
N ASP A 177 -8.47 24.01 -29.23
CA ASP A 177 -7.30 23.92 -28.34
C ASP A 177 -7.67 24.06 -26.84
#